data_AF-A0A6L9Y1L5-F1
#
_entry.id   AF-A0A6L9Y1L5-F1
#
_cell.length_a   1.000
_cell.length_b   1.000
_cell.length_c   1.000
_cell.angle_alpha   90.00
_cell.angle_beta   90.00
_cell.angle_gamma   90.00
#
_symmetry.space_group_name_H-M   'P 1'
#
loop_
_entity.id
_entity.type
_entity.pdbx_description
1 polymer ?
#
loop_
_entity_poly.entity_id
_entity_poly.type
_entity_poly.pdbx_seq_one_letter_code
_entity_poly.pdbx_strand_id
1 'polypeptide(L)' 'MTSDDETPTAIDDALMPRLRVIEDQPLSTRAEAYAQVHDELQKLLEGGDVPRTHG' A
#
# COMPACT_ATOMS: atom_id res chain seq x y z
N MET A 1 -26.97 -10.38 2.24
CA MET A 1 -26.40 -9.06 1.89
C MET A 1 -24.91 -9.20 2.19
N THR A 2 -24.10 -9.41 1.17
CA THR A 2 -22.67 -9.74 1.29
C THR A 2 -21.93 -8.54 1.88
N SER A 3 -21.44 -8.68 3.12
CA SER A 3 -20.47 -7.74 3.66
C SER A 3 -19.19 -7.91 2.87
N ASP A 4 -18.85 -6.89 2.06
CA ASP A 4 -17.54 -6.64 1.48
C ASP A 4 -16.42 -6.99 2.47
N ASP A 5 -15.86 -8.18 2.28
CA ASP A 5 -14.61 -8.64 2.88
C ASP A 5 -13.44 -8.23 1.95
N GLU A 6 -13.30 -6.93 1.67
CA GLU A 6 -12.20 -6.40 0.83
C GLU A 6 -10.95 -6.04 1.69
N THR A 7 -10.49 -6.91 2.60
CA THR A 7 -9.57 -6.45 3.67
C THR A 7 -8.08 -6.84 3.61
N PRO A 8 -7.60 -7.75 2.74
CA PRO A 8 -6.16 -7.75 2.42
C PRO A 8 -5.82 -7.91 0.92
N THR A 9 -6.60 -8.70 0.18
CA THR A 9 -6.29 -9.10 -1.19
C THR A 9 -6.30 -7.93 -2.18
N ALA A 10 -7.20 -6.97 -2.02
CA ALA A 10 -7.29 -5.81 -2.93
C ALA A 10 -6.07 -4.87 -2.81
N ILE A 11 -5.45 -4.77 -1.62
CA ILE A 11 -4.23 -3.96 -1.43
C ILE A 11 -3.04 -4.69 -2.04
N ASP A 12 -2.92 -5.99 -1.83
CA ASP A 12 -1.86 -6.82 -2.43
C ASP A 12 -1.92 -6.81 -3.95
N ASP A 13 -3.13 -6.88 -4.52
CA ASP A 13 -3.38 -6.83 -5.97
C ASP A 13 -3.00 -5.48 -6.60
N ALA A 14 -3.03 -4.38 -5.83
CA ALA A 14 -2.64 -3.05 -6.30
C ALA A 14 -1.15 -2.72 -6.03
N LEU A 15 -0.58 -3.26 -4.95
CA LEU A 15 0.81 -3.02 -4.55
C LEU A 15 1.79 -3.76 -5.46
N MET A 16 1.52 -5.03 -5.78
CA MET A 16 2.45 -5.83 -6.58
C MET A 16 2.72 -5.27 -8.00
N PRO A 17 1.72 -4.80 -8.75
CA PRO A 17 1.96 -4.12 -10.02
C PRO A 17 2.83 -2.86 -9.88
N ARG A 18 2.63 -2.08 -8.81
CA ARG A 18 3.42 -0.87 -8.54
C ARG A 18 4.89 -1.21 -8.26
N LEU A 19 5.17 -2.24 -7.46
CA LEU A 19 6.54 -2.68 -7.18
C LEU A 19 7.25 -3.17 -8.45
N ARG A 20 6.57 -3.94 -9.32
CA ARG A 20 7.14 -4.38 -10.60
C ARG A 20 7.57 -3.21 -11.49
N VAL A 21 6.76 -2.15 -11.56
CA VAL A 21 7.12 -0.94 -12.31
C VAL A 21 8.39 -0.27 -11.75
N ILE A 22 8.61 -0.32 -10.43
CA ILE A 22 9.85 0.19 -9.80
C ILE A 22 11.04 -0.71 -10.12
N GLU A 23 10.84 -2.02 -10.11
CA GLU A 23 11.86 -3.02 -10.44
C GLU A 23 12.31 -2.96 -11.91
N ASP A 24 11.51 -2.39 -12.80
CA ASP A 24 11.89 -2.16 -14.20
C ASP A 24 12.70 -0.87 -14.40
N GLN A 25 12.79 0.01 -13.39
CA GLN A 25 13.53 1.26 -13.46
C GLN A 25 15.05 1.05 -13.29
N PRO A 26 15.88 2.02 -13.73
CA PRO A 26 17.32 2.03 -13.43
C PRO A 26 17.60 2.00 -11.92
N LEU A 27 18.65 1.29 -11.51
CA LEU A 27 18.98 1.11 -10.09
C LEU A 27 19.12 2.44 -9.33
N SER A 28 19.65 3.47 -9.98
CA SER A 28 19.85 4.80 -9.40
C SER A 28 18.57 5.49 -8.95
N THR A 29 17.40 5.14 -9.51
CA THR A 29 16.11 5.78 -9.18
C THR A 29 15.22 4.92 -8.27
N ARG A 30 15.52 3.64 -8.11
CA ARG A 30 14.67 2.72 -7.34
C ARG A 30 14.53 3.10 -5.87
N ALA A 31 15.63 3.54 -5.25
CA ALA A 31 15.62 3.89 -3.83
C ALA A 31 14.62 5.01 -3.52
N GLU A 32 14.60 6.06 -4.35
CA GLU A 32 13.64 7.17 -4.23
C GLU A 32 12.20 6.70 -4.48
N ALA A 33 11.97 5.87 -5.49
CA ALA A 33 10.65 5.34 -5.80
C ALA A 33 10.11 4.43 -4.68
N TYR A 34 10.95 3.59 -4.07
CA TYR A 34 10.55 2.77 -2.92
C TYR A 34 10.25 3.62 -1.68
N ALA A 35 11.02 4.68 -1.43
CA ALA A 35 10.76 5.59 -0.33
C ALA A 35 9.37 6.24 -0.47
N GLN A 36 8.97 6.64 -1.68
CA GLN A 36 7.62 7.19 -1.93
C GLN A 36 6.51 6.17 -1.62
N VAL A 37 6.66 4.93 -2.09
CA VAL A 37 5.67 3.87 -1.79
C VAL A 37 5.60 3.60 -0.28
N HIS A 38 6.74 3.57 0.40
CA HIS A 38 6.78 3.40 1.85
C HIS A 38 6.07 4.54 2.58
N ASP A 39 6.32 5.80 2.21
CA ASP A 39 5.66 6.96 2.80
C ASP A 39 4.15 6.97 2.58
N GLU A 40 3.69 6.52 1.41
CA GLU A 40 2.26 6.34 1.11
C GLU A 40 1.63 5.28 2.03
N LEU A 41 2.25 4.11 2.14
CA LEU A 41 1.77 3.02 2.98
C LEU A 41 1.77 3.42 4.46
N GLN A 42 2.82 4.10 4.93
CA GLN A 42 2.90 4.60 6.29
C GLN A 42 1.73 5.55 6.59
N LYS A 43 1.44 6.52 5.71
CA LYS A 43 0.30 7.43 5.87
C LYS A 43 -1.04 6.71 5.88
N LEU A 44 -1.21 5.67 5.07
CA LEU A 44 -2.42 4.87 5.05
C LEU A 44 -2.61 4.09 6.35
N LEU A 45 -1.53 3.56 6.91
CA LEU A 45 -1.56 2.87 8.21
C LEU A 45 -1.83 3.85 9.35
N GLU A 46 -1.13 4.98 9.39
CA GLU A 46 -1.32 6.03 10.41
C GLU A 46 -2.71 6.68 10.34
N GLY A 47 -3.25 6.87 9.12
CA GLY A 47 -4.59 7.41 8.90
C GLY A 47 -5.71 6.38 9.03
N GLY A 48 -5.39 5.09 8.93
CA GLY A 48 -6.31 3.95 9.11
C GLY A 48 -6.40 3.46 10.56
N ASP A 49 -5.41 3.79 11.40
CA ASP A 49 -5.41 3.57 12.86
C ASP A 49 -6.28 4.59 13.62
N VAL A 50 -7.42 4.98 13.02
CA VAL A 50 -8.50 5.58 13.80
C VAL A 50 -9.15 4.40 14.53
N PRO A 51 -9.18 4.38 15.87
CA PRO A 51 -9.71 3.23 16.60
C PRO A 51 -11.12 3.00 16.11
N ARG A 52 -11.36 1.82 15.52
CA ARG A 52 -12.69 1.26 15.43
C ARG A 52 -13.14 1.10 16.87
N THR A 53 -13.81 2.14 17.39
CA THR A 53 -14.59 2.09 18.61
C THR A 53 -15.65 1.03 18.39
N HIS A 54 -15.29 -0.21 18.70
CA HIS A 54 -16.26 -1.27 18.93
C HIS A 54 -16.93 -0.88 20.24
N GLY A 55 -18.18 -0.41 20.13
CA GLY A 55 -19.04 -0.07 21.26
C GLY A 55 -19.43 -1.27 22.10
#